data_AF-A0A7C5XJP9-F1
#
_entry.id   AF-A0A7C5XJP9-F1
#
_cell.length_a   1.000
_cell.length_b   1.000
_cell.length_c   1.000
_cell.angle_alpha   90.00
_cell.angle_beta   90.00
_cell.angle_gamma   90.00
#
_symmetry.space_group_name_H-M   'P 1'
#
loop_
_entity.id
_entity.type
_entity.pdbx_description
1 polymer ?
#
loop_
_entity_poly.entity_id
_entity_poly.type
_entity_poly.pdbx_seq_one_letter_code
_entity_poly.pdbx_strand_id
1 'polypeptide(L)' 'MPAQKLTDRVYVIPGRTNTGVLVIDNNECVIIDTGIDEDSGRKVFNTIKSMNLKIRAIINTHHHADHIGG' A
#
# COMPACT_ATOMS: atom_id res chain seq x y z
N MET A 1 9.82 -5.34 -0.30
CA MET A 1 9.90 -5.68 -1.73
C MET A 1 9.62 -4.42 -2.52
N PRO A 2 10.26 -4.19 -3.67
CA PRO A 2 9.98 -2.98 -4.45
C PRO A 2 8.52 -3.00 -4.94
N ALA A 3 7.88 -1.83 -4.98
CA ALA A 3 6.57 -1.70 -5.62
C ALA A 3 6.70 -1.97 -7.12
N GLN A 4 5.82 -2.80 -7.66
CA GLN A 4 5.71 -3.07 -9.09
C GLN A 4 4.69 -2.11 -9.71
N LYS A 5 5.12 -1.36 -10.72
CA LYS A 5 4.26 -0.46 -11.49
C LYS A 5 3.35 -1.29 -12.42
N LEU A 6 2.04 -1.06 -12.35
CA LEU A 6 1.04 -1.64 -13.25
C LEU A 6 0.61 -0.62 -14.33
N THR A 7 0.42 0.63 -13.92
CA THR A 7 0.15 1.78 -14.80
C THR A 7 0.87 3.01 -14.26
N ASP A 8 0.71 4.17 -14.90
CA ASP A 8 1.28 5.43 -14.39
C ASP A 8 0.81 5.82 -12.99
N ARG A 9 -0.38 5.36 -12.59
CA ARG A 9 -0.97 5.70 -11.29
C ARG A 9 -1.20 4.51 -10.37
N VAL A 10 -0.96 3.29 -10.84
CA VAL A 10 -1.28 2.07 -10.07
C VAL A 10 -0.04 1.23 -9.87
N TYR A 11 0.22 0.88 -8.62
CA TYR A 11 1.30 0.00 -8.21
C TYR A 11 0.75 -1.12 -7.33
N VAL A 12 1.47 -2.23 -7.30
CA VAL A 12 1.27 -3.31 -6.33
C VAL A 12 2.53 -3.47 -5.50
N ILE A 13 2.39 -3.64 -4.19
CA ILE A 13 3.47 -4.04 -3.29
C ILE A 13 3.27 -5.54 -3.02
N PRO A 14 4.11 -6.42 -3.59
CA PRO A 14 3.96 -7.86 -3.39
C PRO A 14 4.21 -8.26 -1.93
N GLY A 15 3.37 -9.16 -1.43
CA GLY A 15 3.42 -9.71 -0.08
C GLY A 15 2.68 -11.04 -0.01
N ARG A 16 2.43 -11.54 1.21
CA ARG A 16 1.55 -12.71 1.40
C ARG A 16 0.13 -12.40 0.92
N THR A 17 -0.32 -11.19 1.24
CA THR A 17 -1.46 -10.51 0.62
C THR A 17 -0.90 -9.29 -0.09
N ASN A 18 -1.39 -9.01 -1.30
CA ASN A 18 -0.92 -7.88 -2.09
C ASN A 18 -1.52 -6.58 -1.56
N THR A 19 -0.70 -5.55 -1.41
CA THR A 19 -1.17 -4.18 -1.12
C THR A 19 -1.23 -3.38 -2.41
N GLY A 20 -2.37 -2.75 -2.67
CA GLY A 20 -2.53 -1.83 -3.79
C GLY A 20 -2.11 -0.41 -3.43
N VAL A 21 -1.58 0.32 -4.40
CA VAL A 21 -1.27 1.75 -4.28
C VAL A 21 -1.84 2.49 -5.47
N LEU A 22 -2.75 3.43 -5.21
CA LEU A 22 -3.30 4.36 -6.20
C LEU A 22 -2.71 5.75 -5.98
N VAL A 23 -1.87 6.21 -6.90
CA VAL A 23 -1.32 7.57 -6.90
C VAL A 23 -2.42 8.54 -7.35
N ILE A 24 -2.63 9.57 -6.54
CA ILE A 24 -3.58 10.65 -6.79
C ILE A 24 -2.81 11.97 -6.98
N ASP A 25 -3.47 13.11 -6.80
CA ASP A 25 -2.83 14.41 -6.93
C ASP A 25 -1.81 14.71 -5.82
N ASN A 26 -1.00 15.76 -6.01
CA ASN A 26 -0.13 16.34 -4.97
C ASN A 26 0.88 15.36 -4.33
N ASN A 27 1.39 14.39 -5.10
CA ASN A 27 2.25 13.30 -4.58
C ASN A 27 1.60 12.54 -3.42
N GLU A 28 0.29 12.40 -3.43
CA GLU A 28 -0.44 11.60 -2.45
C GLU A 28 -0.86 10.24 -3.05
N CYS A 29 -1.19 9.29 -2.19
CA CYS A 29 -1.69 7.99 -2.60
C CYS A 29 -2.77 7.45 -1.67
N VAL A 30 -3.60 6.56 -2.21
CA VAL A 30 -4.52 5.69 -1.47
C VAL A 30 -3.91 4.30 -1.40
N ILE A 31 -3.88 3.72 -0.20
CA ILE A 31 -3.45 2.34 0.04
C ILE A 31 -4.67 1.44 0.05
N ILE A 32 -4.57 0.28 -0.59
CA ILE A 32 -5.60 -0.76 -0.60
C ILE A 32 -5.03 -1.97 0.14
N ASP A 33 -5.60 -2.25 1.32
CA ASP A 33 -5.18 -3.26 2.30
C ASP A 33 -3.78 -3.02 2.91
N THR A 34 -3.59 -3.43 4.16
CA THR A 34 -2.37 -3.15 4.94
C THR A 34 -1.54 -4.37 5.29
N GLY A 35 -2.03 -5.58 4.98
CA GLY A 35 -1.37 -6.84 5.29
C GLY A 35 -1.80 -7.40 6.66
N ILE A 36 -1.05 -8.40 7.13
CA ILE A 36 -1.43 -9.25 8.28
C ILE A 36 -0.97 -8.74 9.64
N ASP A 37 0.05 -7.87 9.67
CA ASP A 37 0.73 -7.44 10.89
C ASP A 37 1.47 -6.10 10.69
N GLU A 38 1.93 -5.53 11.81
CA GLU A 38 2.70 -4.28 11.87
C GLU A 38 3.94 -4.30 10.95
N ASP A 39 4.61 -5.45 10.83
CA ASP A 39 5.78 -5.60 9.96
C ASP A 39 5.42 -5.45 8.49
N SER A 40 4.27 -5.97 8.08
CA SER A 40 3.71 -5.79 6.73
C SER A 40 3.36 -4.33 6.48
N GLY A 41 2.64 -3.68 7.42
CA GLY A 41 2.30 -2.26 7.34
C GLY A 41 3.52 -1.35 7.27
N ARG A 42 4.56 -1.63 8.06
CA ARG A 42 5.84 -0.90 8.07
C ARG A 42 6.58 -1.02 6.74
N LYS A 43 6.54 -2.19 6.08
CA LYS A 43 7.12 -2.39 4.74
C LYS A 43 6.36 -1.58 3.69
N VAL A 44 5.03 -1.56 3.76
CA VAL A 44 4.19 -0.71 2.89
C VAL A 44 4.58 0.76 3.09
N PHE A 45 4.56 1.25 4.33
CA PHE A 45 4.90 2.63 4.66
C PHE A 45 6.29 3.06 4.15
N ASN A 46 7.31 2.24 4.40
CA ASN A 46 8.67 2.52 3.92
C ASN A 46 8.75 2.54 2.39
N THR A 47 8.00 1.68 1.71
CA THR A 47 7.93 1.66 0.25
C THR A 47 7.30 2.95 -0.29
N ILE A 48 6.17 3.38 0.27
CA ILE A 48 5.51 4.65 -0.09
C ILE A 48 6.43 5.85 0.14
N LYS A 49 7.13 5.88 1.27
CA LYS A 49 8.11 6.93 1.58
C LYS A 49 9.25 6.98 0.55
N SER A 50 9.74 5.81 0.11
CA SER A 50 10.80 5.74 -0.92
C SER A 50 10.34 6.22 -2.29
N MET A 51 9.03 6.18 -2.57
CA MET A 51 8.41 6.72 -3.78
C MET A 51 8.14 8.23 -3.68
N ASN A 52 8.53 8.88 -2.58
CA ASN A 52 8.23 10.30 -2.30
C ASN A 52 6.73 10.61 -2.33
N LEU A 53 5.91 9.66 -1.90
CA LEU A 53 4.46 9.78 -1.81
C LEU A 53 4.01 9.95 -0.35
N LYS A 54 2.85 10.59 -0.15
CA LYS A 54 2.18 10.71 1.15
C LYS A 54 0.87 9.92 1.14
N ILE A 55 0.63 9.15 2.21
CA ILE A 55 -0.64 8.42 2.34
C ILE A 55 -1.76 9.40 2.68
N ARG A 56 -2.78 9.46 1.83
CA ARG A 56 -3.99 10.25 2.07
C ARG A 56 -5.09 9.43 2.73
N ALA A 57 -5.23 8.18 2.30
CA ALA A 57 -6.27 7.29 2.78
C ALA A 57 -5.83 5.82 2.69
N ILE A 58 -6.51 4.99 3.47
CA ILE A 58 -6.41 3.53 3.44
C ILE A 58 -7.82 3.00 3.19
N ILE A 59 -7.95 2.04 2.29
CA ILE A 59 -9.18 1.30 2.01
C ILE A 59 -8.89 -0.16 2.31
N ASN A 60 -9.63 -0.72 3.26
CA ASN A 60 -9.63 -2.15 3.52
C ASN A 60 -10.76 -2.79 2.71
N THR A 61 -10.43 -3.78 1.90
CA THR A 61 -11.38 -4.45 1.00
C THR A 61 -12.41 -5.27 1.77
N HIS A 62 -12.01 -5.85 2.91
CA HIS A 62 -12.85 -6.59 3.85
C HIS A 62 -12.16 -6.68 5.22
N HIS A 63 -12.73 -7.45 6.16
CA HIS A 63 -12.35 -7.44 7.57
C HIS A 63 -11.37 -8.55 8.01
N HIS A 64 -10.86 -9.37 7.09
CA HIS A 64 -9.91 -10.41 7.48
C HIS A 64 -8.56 -9.81 7.85
N ALA A 65 -7.89 -10.44 8.81
CA ALA A 65 -6.67 -9.93 9.43
C ALA A 65 -5.55 -9.67 8.41
N ASP A 66 -5.46 -10.46 7.34
CA ASP A 66 -4.46 -10.33 6.29
C ASP A 66 -4.66 -9.11 5.37
N HIS A 67 -5.75 -8.38 5.55
CA HIS A 67 -6.05 -7.12 4.86
C HIS A 67 -6.07 -5.90 5.78
N ILE A 68 -6.30 -6.08 7.09
CA ILE A 68 -6.50 -4.97 8.05
C ILE A 68 -5.49 -4.94 9.20
N GLY A 69 -4.55 -5.88 9.24
CA GLY A 69 -3.67 -6.11 10.39
C GLY A 69 -2.41 -5.24 10.42
N GLY A 70 -2.06 -4.61 9.29
CA GLY A 70 -0.89 -3.73 9.16
C GLY A 70 -1.15 -2.27 9.44
#